data_AF-A0A6P8XGZ0-F1
#
_entry.id   AF-A0A6P8XGZ0-F1
#
_cell.length_a   1.000
_cell.length_b   1.000
_cell.length_c   1.000
_cell.angle_alpha   90.00
_cell.angle_beta   90.00
_cell.angle_gamma   90.00
#
_symmetry.space_group_name_H-M   'P 1'
#
loop_
_entity.id
_entity.type
_entity.pdbx_description
1 polymer ?
#
loop_
_entity_poly.entity_id
_entity_poly.type
_entity_poly.pdbx_seq_one_letter_code
_entity_poly.pdbx_strand_id
1 'polypeptide(L)'
;MIKVLLGFLTIVGCFWSLESVMFHLTPNTQKCLKEDIQANQLVMGEYEVSDVPGQVIDYVARDTKGHILSQKEHITKGKFSFMSEIYDTYEICFISKVPPHQRGIGQEVSLVTKKGVETKSYEGIGEASKLKPLEVDLKRLEDLSDSIVRDFALMRKREEEMRDTNEKTNSRVLFFSIFSMCCLLGLATWQVLYLRRYFKAKKLIE
;
A
#
# COMPACT_ATOMS: atom_id res chain seq x y z
N MET A 1 38.10 3.96 -21.79
CA MET A 1 37.09 5.02 -21.56
C MET A 1 35.74 4.70 -22.22
N ILE A 2 35.66 4.43 -23.54
CA ILE A 2 34.40 4.12 -24.24
C ILE A 2 33.61 2.92 -23.70
N LYS A 3 34.29 1.84 -23.26
CA LYS A 3 33.62 0.65 -22.71
C LYS A 3 32.93 0.90 -21.35
N VAL A 4 33.43 1.85 -20.56
CA VAL A 4 32.86 2.22 -19.25
C VAL A 4 31.62 3.09 -19.44
N LEU A 5 31.65 3.99 -20.42
CA LEU A 5 30.50 4.82 -20.78
C LEU A 5 29.34 3.99 -21.35
N LEU A 6 29.65 2.97 -22.17
CA LEU A 6 28.66 2.07 -22.75
C LEU A 6 28.00 1.17 -21.68
N GLY A 7 28.77 0.74 -20.67
CA GLY A 7 28.25 -0.02 -19.53
C GLY A 7 27.38 0.81 -18.58
N PHE A 8 27.62 2.12 -18.48
CA PHE A 8 26.75 3.03 -17.73
C PHE A 8 25.44 3.32 -18.46
N LEU A 9 25.47 3.43 -19.80
CA LEU A 9 24.28 3.72 -20.62
C LEU A 9 23.29 2.55 -20.64
N THR A 10 23.76 1.29 -20.54
CA THR A 10 22.89 0.11 -20.51
C THR A 10 22.18 -0.10 -19.16
N ILE A 11 22.76 0.39 -18.05
CA ILE A 11 22.14 0.28 -16.71
C ILE A 11 21.00 1.31 -16.54
N VAL A 12 21.09 2.46 -17.22
CA VAL A 12 20.06 3.52 -17.12
C VAL A 12 18.83 3.24 -17.99
N GLY A 13 18.95 2.39 -19.02
CA GLY A 13 17.88 2.13 -19.98
C GLY A 13 16.72 1.22 -19.53
N CYS A 14 16.79 0.61 -18.34
CA CYS A 14 15.84 -0.45 -17.93
C CYS A 14 14.80 -0.03 -16.89
N PHE A 15 14.61 1.27 -16.65
CA PHE A 15 13.52 1.77 -15.80
C PHE A 15 12.29 2.11 -16.62
N TRP A 16 11.71 1.11 -17.27
CA TRP A 16 10.29 1.15 -17.63
C TRP A 16 9.59 0.20 -16.67
N SER A 17 9.06 0.73 -15.57
CA SER A 17 8.27 -0.05 -14.63
C SER A 17 6.95 -0.43 -15.31
N LEU A 18 6.83 -1.69 -15.71
CA LEU A 18 5.54 -2.31 -16.00
C LEU A 18 5.07 -2.96 -14.69
N GLU A 19 4.14 -2.32 -13.97
CA GLU A 19 3.46 -2.96 -12.85
C GLU A 19 2.44 -3.96 -13.38
N SER A 20 2.90 -5.20 -13.55
CA SER A 20 2.04 -6.36 -13.76
C SER A 20 2.35 -7.38 -12.68
N VAL A 21 1.30 -7.86 -11.99
CA VAL A 21 1.44 -8.87 -10.95
C VAL A 21 1.13 -10.22 -11.57
N MET A 22 2.12 -11.11 -11.57
CA MET A 22 1.97 -12.48 -12.05
C MET A 22 2.14 -13.45 -10.88
N PHE A 23 1.19 -14.36 -10.70
CA PHE A 23 1.25 -15.35 -9.63
C PHE A 23 0.69 -16.70 -10.04
N HIS A 24 1.23 -17.76 -9.45
CA HIS A 24 0.68 -19.10 -9.58
C HIS A 24 -0.44 -19.35 -8.57
N LEU A 25 -1.56 -19.83 -9.07
CA LEU A 25 -2.74 -20.25 -8.34
C LEU A 25 -2.77 -21.78 -8.25
N THR A 26 -2.80 -22.30 -7.03
CA THR A 26 -2.89 -23.74 -6.78
C THR A 26 -4.31 -24.26 -7.02
N PRO A 27 -4.49 -25.54 -7.44
CA PRO A 27 -5.81 -26.13 -7.68
C PRO A 27 -6.72 -26.04 -6.44
N ASN A 28 -8.00 -25.68 -6.63
CA ASN A 28 -8.99 -25.58 -5.54
C ASN A 28 -8.60 -24.59 -4.42
N THR A 29 -7.81 -23.57 -4.75
CA THR A 29 -7.45 -22.49 -3.84
C THR A 29 -7.86 -21.13 -4.39
N GLN A 30 -7.87 -20.13 -3.52
CA GLN A 30 -8.07 -18.73 -3.89
C GLN A 30 -6.87 -17.88 -3.49
N LYS A 31 -6.55 -16.88 -4.31
CA LYS A 31 -5.57 -15.84 -3.97
C LYS A 31 -6.17 -14.48 -4.24
N CYS A 32 -5.93 -13.54 -3.32
CA CYS A 32 -6.51 -12.21 -3.36
C CYS A 32 -5.41 -11.14 -3.32
N LEU A 33 -5.57 -10.10 -4.14
CA LEU A 33 -4.78 -8.87 -4.09
C LEU A 33 -5.60 -7.79 -3.38
N LYS A 34 -5.07 -7.22 -2.29
CA LYS A 34 -5.72 -6.15 -1.51
C LYS A 34 -5.02 -4.83 -1.76
N GLU A 35 -5.79 -3.81 -2.10
CA GLU A 35 -5.26 -2.47 -2.30
C GLU A 35 -6.23 -1.39 -1.85
N ASP A 36 -5.66 -0.26 -1.38
CA ASP A 36 -6.45 0.90 -0.99
C ASP A 36 -6.87 1.72 -2.22
N ILE A 37 -8.06 2.31 -2.14
CA ILE A 37 -8.66 3.18 -3.15
C ILE A 37 -9.09 4.51 -2.52
N GLN A 38 -8.86 5.63 -3.23
CA GLN A 38 -9.35 6.93 -2.81
C GLN A 38 -10.85 7.12 -3.15
N ALA A 39 -11.51 8.04 -2.45
CA ALA A 39 -12.90 8.38 -2.74
C ALA A 39 -13.07 8.92 -4.18
N ASN A 40 -14.13 8.49 -4.85
CA ASN A 40 -14.48 8.87 -6.22
C ASN A 40 -13.38 8.55 -7.26
N GLN A 41 -12.64 7.47 -7.03
CA GLN A 41 -11.58 7.00 -7.93
C GLN A 41 -12.04 5.78 -8.73
N LEU A 42 -11.78 5.80 -10.04
CA LEU A 42 -12.03 4.67 -10.94
C LEU A 42 -10.85 3.70 -10.90
N VAL A 43 -11.15 2.41 -10.87
CA VAL A 43 -10.18 1.31 -11.00
C VAL A 43 -10.54 0.50 -12.23
N MET A 44 -9.53 0.22 -13.05
CA MET A 44 -9.63 -0.70 -14.18
C MET A 44 -8.58 -1.78 -14.02
N GLY A 45 -8.96 -3.03 -14.26
CA GLY A 45 -8.01 -4.14 -14.26
C GLY A 45 -8.15 -5.00 -15.50
N GLU A 46 -7.02 -5.49 -15.99
CA GLU A 46 -6.92 -6.47 -17.06
C GLU A 46 -6.33 -7.75 -16.49
N TYR A 47 -6.97 -8.88 -16.77
CA TYR A 47 -6.49 -10.19 -16.35
C TYR A 47 -6.29 -11.12 -17.53
N GLU A 48 -5.27 -11.95 -17.41
CA GLU A 48 -4.96 -13.03 -18.33
C GLU A 48 -4.58 -14.27 -17.53
N VAL A 49 -5.30 -15.36 -17.79
CA VAL A 49 -5.21 -16.62 -17.06
C VAL A 49 -4.79 -17.70 -18.05
N SER A 50 -3.82 -18.52 -17.66
CA SER A 50 -3.43 -19.70 -18.42
C SER A 50 -4.61 -20.68 -18.57
N ASP A 51 -4.98 -20.97 -19.82
CA ASP A 51 -6.05 -21.90 -20.14
C ASP A 51 -5.59 -23.35 -19.93
N VAL A 52 -6.30 -24.08 -19.07
CA VAL A 52 -6.00 -25.48 -18.76
C VAL A 52 -7.30 -26.28 -18.93
N PRO A 53 -7.32 -27.30 -19.81
CA PRO A 53 -8.55 -28.01 -20.12
C PRO A 53 -9.11 -28.71 -18.87
N GLY A 54 -10.38 -28.42 -18.57
CA GLY A 54 -11.13 -29.01 -17.46
C GLY A 54 -10.93 -28.31 -16.10
N GLN A 55 -10.18 -27.21 -16.04
CA GLN A 55 -10.07 -26.36 -14.84
C GLN A 55 -10.62 -24.98 -15.16
N VAL A 56 -11.38 -24.42 -14.23
CA VAL A 56 -12.00 -23.10 -14.43
C VAL A 56 -11.56 -22.16 -13.32
N ILE A 57 -11.31 -20.92 -13.67
CA ILE A 57 -11.00 -19.85 -12.71
C ILE A 57 -12.13 -18.83 -12.75
N ASP A 58 -12.54 -18.39 -11.57
CA ASP A 58 -13.47 -17.29 -11.40
C ASP A 58 -12.73 -16.11 -10.76
N TYR A 59 -13.18 -14.88 -11.02
CA TYR A 59 -12.73 -13.73 -10.25
C TYR A 59 -13.88 -13.06 -9.53
N VAL A 60 -13.56 -12.49 -8.37
CA VAL A 60 -14.47 -11.64 -7.62
C VAL A 60 -13.70 -10.47 -7.01
N ALA A 61 -14.18 -9.25 -7.30
CA ALA A 61 -13.72 -8.02 -6.68
C ALA A 61 -14.71 -7.62 -5.58
N ARG A 62 -14.20 -7.43 -4.36
CA ARG A 62 -15.01 -7.11 -3.18
C ARG A 62 -14.43 -5.93 -2.41
N ASP A 63 -15.28 -5.23 -1.70
CA ASP A 63 -14.92 -4.19 -0.74
C ASP A 63 -14.65 -4.79 0.66
N THR A 64 -14.13 -4.01 1.62
CA THR A 64 -13.92 -4.45 3.03
C THR A 64 -15.19 -4.96 3.70
N LYS A 65 -16.36 -4.43 3.28
CA LYS A 65 -17.69 -4.84 3.76
C LYS A 65 -18.20 -6.13 3.10
N GLY A 66 -17.45 -6.72 2.18
CA GLY A 66 -17.84 -7.91 1.43
C GLY A 66 -18.84 -7.64 0.30
N HIS A 67 -19.12 -6.37 -0.02
CA HIS A 67 -19.93 -6.01 -1.17
C HIS A 67 -19.19 -6.37 -2.46
N ILE A 68 -19.87 -7.05 -3.38
CA ILE A 68 -19.29 -7.49 -4.65
C ILE A 68 -19.35 -6.32 -5.63
N LEU A 69 -18.19 -5.80 -6.01
CA LEU A 69 -18.04 -4.69 -6.95
C LEU A 69 -18.10 -5.19 -8.40
N SER A 70 -17.48 -6.35 -8.65
CA SER A 70 -17.47 -6.99 -9.96
C SER A 70 -17.17 -8.48 -9.81
N GLN A 71 -17.79 -9.32 -10.64
CA GLN A 71 -17.52 -10.75 -10.63
C GLN A 71 -17.70 -11.33 -12.04
N LYS A 72 -16.98 -12.40 -12.33
CA LYS A 72 -17.20 -13.21 -13.52
C LYS A 72 -16.72 -14.63 -13.31
N GLU A 73 -17.48 -15.56 -13.85
CA GLU A 73 -17.17 -16.98 -13.84
C GLU A 73 -16.49 -17.40 -15.14
N HIS A 74 -15.71 -18.48 -15.08
CA HIS A 74 -15.04 -19.10 -16.23
C HIS A 74 -14.22 -18.09 -17.05
N ILE A 75 -13.22 -17.49 -16.42
CA ILE A 75 -12.40 -16.46 -17.02
C ILE A 75 -11.11 -17.00 -17.64
N THR A 76 -10.76 -16.46 -18.80
CA THR A 76 -9.48 -16.68 -19.49
C THR A 76 -8.77 -15.34 -19.68
N LYS A 77 -9.37 -14.42 -20.43
CA LYS A 77 -8.88 -13.06 -20.64
C LYS A 77 -10.01 -12.06 -20.58
N GLY A 78 -9.77 -10.90 -19.99
CA GLY A 78 -10.77 -9.85 -19.93
C GLY A 78 -10.34 -8.62 -19.15
N LYS A 79 -11.27 -7.67 -19.07
CA LYS A 79 -11.12 -6.43 -18.31
C LYS A 79 -12.30 -6.25 -17.36
N PHE A 80 -12.08 -5.56 -16.25
CA PHE A 80 -13.13 -5.13 -15.33
C PHE A 80 -12.90 -3.67 -14.96
N SER A 81 -13.97 -3.00 -14.53
CA SER A 81 -13.90 -1.66 -13.99
C SER A 81 -14.94 -1.46 -12.89
N PHE A 82 -14.57 -0.71 -11.86
CA PHE A 82 -15.46 -0.30 -10.79
C PHE A 82 -14.96 1.03 -10.19
N MET A 83 -15.83 1.73 -9.48
CA MET A 83 -15.54 3.00 -8.84
C MET A 83 -15.98 2.93 -7.37
N SER A 84 -15.17 3.48 -6.47
CA SER A 84 -15.56 3.63 -5.06
C SER A 84 -16.01 5.05 -4.77
N GLU A 85 -17.08 5.19 -3.98
CA GLU A 85 -17.57 6.50 -3.52
C GLU A 85 -16.77 7.04 -2.32
N ILE A 86 -16.18 6.14 -1.52
CA ILE A 86 -15.52 6.46 -0.24
C ILE A 86 -14.10 5.87 -0.27
N TYR A 87 -13.21 6.42 0.56
CA TYR A 87 -11.91 5.80 0.82
C TYR A 87 -12.12 4.44 1.50
N ASP A 88 -11.73 3.36 0.83
CA ASP A 88 -11.88 1.99 1.31
C ASP A 88 -10.76 1.10 0.74
N THR A 89 -10.75 -0.18 1.11
CA THR A 89 -9.80 -1.18 0.59
C THR A 89 -10.56 -2.24 -0.19
N TYR A 90 -10.23 -2.44 -1.46
CA TYR A 90 -10.82 -3.53 -2.24
C TYR A 90 -9.88 -4.73 -2.29
N GLU A 91 -10.47 -5.91 -2.50
CA GLU A 91 -9.75 -7.15 -2.77
C GLU A 91 -10.21 -7.77 -4.09
N ILE A 92 -9.26 -8.17 -4.94
CA ILE A 92 -9.53 -8.93 -6.17
C ILE A 92 -9.05 -10.35 -5.94
N CYS A 93 -9.99 -11.28 -5.84
CA CYS A 93 -9.72 -12.70 -5.61
C CYS A 93 -9.91 -13.51 -6.89
N PHE A 94 -8.95 -14.39 -7.17
CA PHE A 94 -9.05 -15.42 -8.20
C PHE A 94 -9.23 -16.79 -7.52
N ILE A 95 -10.24 -17.53 -7.95
CA ILE A 95 -10.67 -18.79 -7.32
C ILE A 95 -10.54 -19.89 -8.37
N SER A 96 -9.66 -20.87 -8.12
CA SER A 96 -9.52 -22.05 -8.97
C SER A 96 -10.54 -23.11 -8.56
N LYS A 97 -11.30 -23.63 -9.53
CA LYS A 97 -12.24 -24.74 -9.36
C LYS A 97 -11.83 -25.88 -10.27
N VAL A 98 -11.46 -27.00 -9.67
CA VAL A 98 -11.07 -28.22 -10.39
C VAL A 98 -12.07 -29.34 -10.10
N PRO A 99 -12.66 -29.98 -11.13
CA PRO A 99 -13.56 -31.10 -10.95
C PRO A 99 -12.89 -32.26 -10.19
N PRO A 100 -13.62 -33.00 -9.34
CA PRO A 100 -13.06 -34.10 -8.53
C PRO A 100 -12.50 -35.26 -9.36
N HIS A 101 -12.85 -35.34 -10.65
CA HIS A 101 -12.40 -36.40 -11.56
C HIS A 101 -11.07 -36.10 -12.26
N GLN A 102 -10.48 -34.92 -12.05
CA GLN A 102 -9.28 -34.49 -12.74
C GLN A 102 -8.17 -34.08 -11.77
N ARG A 103 -6.92 -34.36 -12.16
CA ARG A 103 -5.75 -33.90 -11.41
C ARG A 103 -5.58 -32.39 -11.64
N GLY A 104 -5.58 -31.63 -10.55
CA GLY A 104 -5.33 -30.19 -10.59
C GLY A 104 -3.91 -29.84 -11.06
N ILE A 105 -3.80 -28.78 -11.84
CA ILE A 105 -2.54 -28.22 -12.36
C ILE A 105 -2.48 -26.77 -11.89
N GLY A 106 -1.31 -26.29 -11.48
CA GLY A 106 -1.18 -24.87 -11.11
C GLY A 106 -1.40 -24.00 -12.34
N GLN A 107 -2.30 -23.01 -12.23
CA GLN A 107 -2.56 -22.03 -13.28
C GLN A 107 -1.85 -20.73 -12.94
N GLU A 108 -1.28 -20.07 -13.95
CA GLU A 108 -0.72 -18.74 -13.84
C GLU A 108 -1.79 -17.68 -14.13
N VAL A 109 -1.82 -16.65 -13.30
CA VAL A 109 -2.69 -15.48 -13.43
C VAL A 109 -1.81 -14.24 -13.51
N SER A 110 -1.97 -13.48 -14.59
CA SER A 110 -1.41 -12.15 -14.77
C SER A 110 -2.52 -11.12 -14.55
N LEU A 111 -2.26 -10.15 -13.67
CA LEU A 111 -3.17 -9.06 -13.35
C LEU A 111 -2.45 -7.72 -13.51
N VAL A 112 -3.07 -6.81 -14.25
CA VAL A 112 -2.64 -5.42 -14.39
C VAL A 112 -3.76 -4.52 -13.91
N THR A 113 -3.54 -3.79 -12.82
CA THR A 113 -4.50 -2.84 -12.24
C THR A 113 -4.03 -1.41 -12.45
N LYS A 114 -4.95 -0.52 -12.85
CA LYS A 114 -4.72 0.91 -13.05
C LYS A 114 -5.73 1.71 -12.23
N LYS A 115 -5.30 2.83 -11.67
CA LYS A 115 -6.14 3.67 -10.79
C LYS A 115 -6.18 5.12 -11.22
N GLY A 116 -7.33 5.77 -11.04
CA GLY A 116 -7.48 7.23 -11.23
C GLY A 116 -7.06 7.70 -12.62
N VAL A 117 -6.08 8.61 -12.70
CA VAL A 117 -5.62 9.22 -13.95
C VAL A 117 -5.07 8.18 -14.94
N GLU A 118 -4.53 7.07 -14.45
CA GLU A 118 -4.01 5.97 -15.28
C GLU A 118 -5.11 5.16 -15.97
N THR A 119 -6.35 5.23 -15.48
CA THR A 119 -7.51 4.61 -16.13
C THR A 119 -8.01 5.40 -17.34
N LYS A 120 -7.64 6.69 -17.46
CA LYS A 120 -8.04 7.53 -18.58
C LYS A 120 -7.20 7.19 -19.80
N SER A 121 -7.81 6.54 -20.79
CA SER A 121 -7.19 6.38 -22.11
C SER A 121 -7.29 7.69 -22.89
N TYR A 122 -6.20 8.44 -22.92
CA TYR A 122 -6.10 9.70 -23.69
C TYR A 122 -6.05 9.45 -25.21
N GLU A 123 -5.71 8.23 -25.64
CA GLU A 123 -5.57 7.84 -27.05
C GLU A 123 -6.92 7.87 -27.81
N GLY A 124 -8.04 7.63 -27.13
CA GLY A 124 -9.39 7.68 -27.73
C GLY A 124 -10.09 9.06 -27.66
N ILE A 125 -9.56 9.99 -26.87
CA ILE A 125 -10.19 11.30 -26.64
C ILE A 125 -9.99 12.24 -27.84
N GLY A 126 -8.88 12.09 -28.59
CA GLY A 126 -8.61 12.88 -29.80
C GLY A 126 -9.68 12.65 -30.90
N GLU A 127 -10.12 11.41 -31.07
CA GLU A 127 -11.12 11.02 -32.07
C GLU A 127 -12.54 11.39 -31.64
N ALA A 128 -12.90 11.18 -30.36
CA ALA A 128 -14.25 11.45 -29.84
C ALA A 128 -14.57 12.94 -29.68
N SER A 129 -13.56 13.78 -29.41
CA SER A 129 -13.76 15.19 -29.07
C SER A 129 -13.33 16.17 -30.18
N LYS A 130 -12.78 15.67 -31.31
CA LYS A 130 -12.18 16.50 -32.39
C LYS A 130 -11.20 17.57 -31.86
N LEU A 131 -10.52 17.28 -30.76
CA LEU A 131 -9.54 18.20 -30.17
C LEU A 131 -8.24 18.12 -30.98
N LYS A 132 -7.50 19.22 -31.06
CA LYS A 132 -6.16 19.18 -31.65
C LYS A 132 -5.30 18.25 -30.78
N PRO A 133 -4.41 17.42 -31.36
CA PRO A 133 -3.56 16.51 -30.59
C PRO A 133 -2.81 17.22 -29.45
N LEU A 134 -2.45 18.50 -29.64
CA LEU A 134 -1.80 19.34 -28.64
C LEU A 134 -2.66 19.63 -27.39
N GLU A 135 -3.99 19.79 -27.54
CA GLU A 135 -4.89 20.10 -26.42
C GLU A 135 -5.10 18.89 -25.51
N VAL A 136 -5.10 17.68 -26.10
CA VAL A 136 -5.21 16.41 -25.34
C VAL A 136 -3.97 16.21 -24.46
N ASP A 137 -2.78 16.49 -25.00
CA ASP A 137 -1.54 16.40 -24.24
C ASP A 137 -1.47 17.41 -23.09
N LEU A 138 -1.92 18.65 -23.31
CA LEU A 138 -2.01 19.66 -22.25
C LEU A 138 -2.99 19.23 -21.15
N LYS A 139 -4.15 18.67 -21.51
CA LYS A 139 -5.13 18.20 -20.53
C LYS A 139 -4.60 17.02 -19.71
N ARG A 140 -3.84 16.12 -20.34
CA ARG A 140 -3.17 15.01 -19.65
C ARG A 140 -2.17 15.49 -18.62
N LEU A 141 -1.36 16.50 -18.97
CA LEU A 141 -0.38 17.10 -18.05
C LEU A 141 -1.05 17.84 -16.89
N GLU A 142 -2.15 18.54 -17.14
CA GLU A 142 -2.96 19.19 -16.10
C GLU A 142 -3.51 18.16 -15.09
N ASP A 143 -4.16 17.10 -15.59
CA ASP A 143 -4.74 16.04 -14.75
C ASP A 143 -3.65 15.31 -13.93
N LEU A 144 -2.47 15.08 -14.53
CA LEU A 144 -1.33 14.48 -13.85
C LEU A 144 -0.77 15.41 -12.75
N SER A 145 -0.60 16.71 -13.05
CA SER A 145 -0.16 17.70 -12.08
C SER A 145 -1.11 17.79 -10.88
N ASP A 146 -2.42 17.84 -11.14
CA ASP A 146 -3.44 17.91 -10.08
C ASP A 146 -3.47 16.65 -9.21
N SER A 147 -3.20 15.47 -9.79
CA SER A 147 -3.03 14.24 -9.01
C SER A 147 -1.83 14.30 -8.07
N ILE A 148 -0.69 14.79 -8.55
CA ILE A 148 0.54 14.92 -7.77
C ILE A 148 0.35 15.91 -6.61
N VAL A 149 -0.28 17.06 -6.84
CA VAL A 149 -0.55 18.06 -5.79
C VAL A 149 -1.43 17.46 -4.69
N ARG A 150 -2.47 16.69 -5.06
CA ARG A 150 -3.32 15.99 -4.10
C ARG A 150 -2.54 14.97 -3.27
N ASP A 151 -1.65 14.19 -3.90
CA ASP A 151 -0.82 13.22 -3.20
C ASP A 151 0.19 13.89 -2.25
N PHE A 152 0.80 15.02 -2.66
CA PHE A 152 1.66 15.82 -1.77
C PHE A 152 0.88 16.37 -0.56
N ALA A 153 -0.36 16.82 -0.76
CA ALA A 153 -1.20 17.29 0.34
C ALA A 153 -1.50 16.16 1.34
N LEU A 154 -1.77 14.95 0.85
CA LEU A 154 -1.97 13.77 1.69
C LEU A 154 -0.69 13.38 2.45
N MET A 155 0.46 13.37 1.77
CA MET A 155 1.78 13.11 2.37
C MET A 155 2.08 14.08 3.49
N ARG A 156 1.88 15.39 3.26
CA ARG A 156 2.09 16.43 4.27
C ARG A 156 1.19 16.26 5.48
N LYS A 157 -0.08 15.93 5.28
CA LYS A 157 -1.01 15.67 6.40
C LYS A 157 -0.52 14.52 7.28
N ARG A 158 -0.04 13.42 6.69
CA ARG A 158 0.50 12.30 7.44
C ARG A 158 1.79 12.66 8.19
N GLU A 159 2.65 13.48 7.58
CA GLU A 159 3.85 13.99 8.25
C GLU A 159 3.50 14.84 9.49
N GLU A 160 2.51 15.72 9.36
CA GLU A 160 2.02 16.56 10.47
C GLU A 160 1.46 15.70 11.62
N GLU A 161 0.67 14.67 11.32
CA GLU A 161 0.14 13.72 12.30
C GLU A 161 1.26 12.89 12.98
N MET A 162 2.25 12.44 12.20
CA MET A 162 3.43 11.75 12.74
C MET A 162 4.26 12.66 13.64
N ARG A 163 4.44 13.93 13.26
CA ARG A 163 5.19 14.91 14.04
C ARG A 163 4.51 15.21 15.37
N ASP A 164 3.20 15.40 15.38
CA ASP A 164 2.42 15.62 16.62
C ASP A 164 2.49 14.39 17.55
N THR A 165 2.41 13.18 16.99
CA THR A 165 2.55 11.94 17.76
C THR A 165 3.95 11.82 18.38
N ASN A 166 4.99 12.18 17.62
CA ASN A 166 6.36 12.19 18.11
C ASN A 166 6.56 13.22 19.24
N GLU A 167 6.04 14.44 19.06
CA GLU A 167 6.14 15.51 20.07
C GLU A 167 5.43 15.12 21.38
N LYS A 168 4.21 14.58 21.30
CA LYS A 168 3.46 14.08 22.47
C LYS A 168 4.18 12.93 23.18
N THR A 169 4.78 12.02 22.43
CA THR A 169 5.55 10.90 22.98
C THR A 169 6.79 11.40 23.71
N ASN A 170 7.55 12.30 23.08
CA ASN A 170 8.74 12.89 23.66
C ASN A 170 8.45 13.64 24.97
N SER A 171 7.36 14.42 25.02
CA SER A 171 6.96 15.14 26.23
C SER A 171 6.63 14.20 27.40
N ARG A 172 5.92 13.10 27.14
CA ARG A 172 5.59 12.09 28.17
C ARG A 172 6.84 11.39 28.71
N VAL A 173 7.76 11.02 27.82
CA VAL A 173 9.04 10.39 28.20
C VAL A 173 9.87 11.33 29.07
N LEU A 174 9.94 12.61 28.71
CA LEU A 174 10.63 13.64 29.49
C LEU A 174 10.03 13.76 30.90
N PHE A 175 8.70 13.79 31.03
CA PHE A 175 8.04 13.84 32.34
C PHE A 175 8.36 12.62 33.21
N PHE A 176 8.31 11.40 32.65
CA PHE A 176 8.68 10.19 33.38
C PHE A 176 10.16 10.17 33.78
N SER A 177 11.06 10.70 32.94
CA SER A 177 12.48 10.83 33.24
C SER A 177 12.73 11.77 34.42
N ILE A 178 12.09 12.94 34.42
CA ILE A 178 12.17 13.91 35.55
C ILE A 178 11.64 13.28 36.83
N PHE A 179 10.47 12.65 36.79
CA PHE A 179 9.88 11.98 37.95
C PHE A 179 10.81 10.89 38.52
N SER A 180 11.41 10.07 37.65
CA SER A 180 12.38 9.04 38.04
C SER A 180 13.60 9.64 38.72
N MET A 181 14.18 10.70 38.14
CA MET A 181 15.34 11.39 38.72
C MET A 181 15.02 11.98 40.10
N CYS A 182 13.85 12.61 40.27
CA CYS A 182 13.39 13.10 41.57
C CYS A 182 13.25 11.96 42.60
N CYS A 183 12.69 10.82 42.20
CA CYS A 183 12.56 9.65 43.08
C CYS A 183 13.92 9.12 43.52
N LEU A 184 14.89 9.01 42.61
CA LEU A 184 16.25 8.55 42.93
C LEU A 184 16.96 9.49 43.91
N LEU A 185 16.85 10.81 43.73
CA LEU A 185 17.39 11.79 44.67
C LEU A 185 16.70 11.73 46.05
N GLY A 186 15.38 11.54 46.07
CA GLY A 186 14.61 11.33 47.30
C GLY A 186 15.04 10.08 48.07
N LEU A 187 15.23 8.96 47.36
CA LEU A 187 15.72 7.71 47.96
C LEU A 187 17.17 7.85 48.46
N ALA A 188 18.05 8.50 47.70
CA ALA A 188 19.44 8.71 48.10
C ALA A 188 19.56 9.56 49.37
N THR A 189 18.81 10.67 49.45
CA THR A 189 18.78 11.52 50.66
C THR A 189 18.19 10.79 51.85
N TRP A 190 17.10 10.04 51.66
CA TRP A 190 16.52 9.18 52.68
C TRP A 190 17.50 8.14 53.21
N GLN A 191 18.22 7.44 52.31
CA GLN A 191 19.23 6.45 52.68
C GLN A 191 20.33 7.05 53.56
N VAL A 192 20.84 8.23 53.23
CA VAL A 192 21.87 8.92 54.03
C VAL A 192 21.34 9.32 55.41
N LEU A 193 20.12 9.85 55.49
CA LEU A 193 19.49 10.22 56.76
C LEU A 193 19.22 9.00 57.64
N TYR A 194 18.75 7.90 57.04
CA TYR A 194 18.52 6.64 57.73
C TYR A 194 19.82 6.09 58.33
N LEU A 195 20.89 6.01 57.53
CA LEU A 195 22.21 5.57 58.00
C LEU A 195 22.73 6.47 59.12
N ARG A 196 22.62 7.80 58.99
CA ARG A 196 23.01 8.74 60.06
C ARG A 196 22.22 8.52 61.35
N ARG A 197 20.90 8.33 61.28
CA ARG A 197 20.06 8.01 62.46
C ARG A 197 20.45 6.68 63.08
N TYR A 198 20.71 5.67 62.25
CA TYR A 198 21.10 4.34 62.70
C TYR A 198 22.43 4.36 63.48
N PHE A 199 23.45 5.06 62.97
CA PHE A 199 24.74 5.19 63.68
C PHE A 199 24.63 6.00 64.99
N LYS A 200 23.84 7.07 65.02
CA LYS A 200 23.57 7.82 66.26
C LYS A 200 22.86 6.96 67.32
N ALA A 201 21.86 6.18 66.92
CA ALA A 201 21.11 5.32 67.84
C ALA A 201 21.97 4.21 68.46
N LYS A 202 22.98 3.72 67.72
CA LYS A 202 23.91 2.68 68.19
C LYS A 202 25.16 3.20 68.92
N LYS A 203 25.28 4.52 69.16
CA LYS A 203 26.43 5.16 69.85
C LYS A 203 27.81 4.79 69.27
N LEU A 204 27.90 4.61 67.95
CA LEU A 204 29.17 4.26 67.28
C LEU A 204 29.99 5.49 66.86
N ILE A 205 29.39 6.68 66.87
CA ILE A 205 30.04 7.96 66.56
C ILE A 205 29.39 9.00 67.49
N GLU A 206 30.20 9.71 68.28
CA GLU A 206 29.79 10.80 69.18
C GLU A 206 29.40 12.06 68.40
#